data_AF-A0A4Q6C467-F1
#
_entry.id   AF-A0A4Q6C467-F1
#
_cell.length_a   1.000
_cell.length_b   1.000
_cell.length_c   1.000
_cell.angle_alpha   90.00
_cell.angle_beta   90.00
_cell.angle_gamma   90.00
#
_symmetry.space_group_name_H-M   'P 1'
#
loop_
_entity.id
_entity.type
_entity.pdbx_description
1 polymer ?
#
loop_
_entity_poly.entity_id
_entity_poly.type
_entity_poly.pdbx_seq_one_letter_code
_entity_poly.pdbx_strand_id
1 'polypeptide(L)'
;MTATWILFIGWATRAVLLILVGLSVWSFAIILDRRKAFKNLNTDDFDATRVQLKSRVPGSQGSGFFSQLHSLLGSESAPDSAVRDLFEAHLAENRLELSRGLPVLATLGSNAPFIGLFGTVLGIIQSFGTLSANTTGGMNDVIASLAEALTATAVGLFVAIPAVVAYNVYSQKLRTLTQRSEIIRDLYLAHSATRK
;
A
#
# COMPACT_ATOMS: atom_id res chain seq x y z
N MET A 1 39.74 9.93 -13.37
CA MET A 1 38.85 10.38 -12.28
C MET A 1 39.71 10.76 -11.09
N THR A 2 39.40 11.84 -10.38
CA THR A 2 40.14 12.23 -9.16
C THR A 2 39.78 11.29 -8.00
N ALA A 3 40.69 11.09 -7.05
CA ALA A 3 40.44 10.24 -5.87
C ALA A 3 39.19 10.70 -5.07
N THR A 4 38.96 12.02 -5.03
CA THR A 4 37.78 12.64 -4.40
C THR A 4 36.46 12.17 -5.03
N TRP A 5 36.45 11.94 -6.34
CA TRP A 5 35.25 11.51 -7.06
C TRP A 5 34.90 10.05 -6.80
N ILE A 6 35.91 9.18 -6.68
CA ILE A 6 35.71 7.76 -6.34
C ILE A 6 35.16 7.62 -4.90
N LEU A 7 35.68 8.41 -3.96
CA LEU A 7 35.18 8.45 -2.58
C LEU A 7 33.73 8.95 -2.51
N PHE A 8 33.39 9.96 -3.30
CA PHE A 8 32.02 10.46 -3.39
C PHE A 8 31.04 9.38 -3.89
N ILE A 9 31.40 8.65 -4.95
CA ILE A 9 30.55 7.56 -5.46
C ILE A 9 30.38 6.46 -4.42
N GLY A 10 31.45 6.07 -3.72
CA GLY A 10 31.35 5.08 -2.65
C GLY A 10 30.41 5.51 -1.52
N TRP A 11 30.39 6.80 -1.18
CA TRP A 11 29.40 7.33 -0.23
C TRP A 11 27.99 7.31 -0.80
N ALA A 12 27.82 7.64 -2.09
CA ALA A 12 26.53 7.58 -2.77
C ALA A 12 25.94 6.15 -2.81
N THR A 13 26.75 5.13 -3.10
CA THR A 13 26.32 3.72 -3.07
C THR A 13 25.79 3.32 -1.70
N ARG A 14 26.50 3.71 -0.62
CA ARG A 14 26.05 3.46 0.76
C ARG A 14 24.79 4.23 1.11
N ALA A 15 24.66 5.47 0.63
CA ALA A 15 23.44 6.26 0.81
C ALA A 15 22.23 5.59 0.15
N VAL A 16 22.39 5.01 -1.05
CA VAL A 16 21.33 4.23 -1.71
C VAL A 16 20.87 3.06 -0.85
N LEU A 17 21.81 2.30 -0.27
CA LEU A 17 21.47 1.20 0.64
C LEU A 17 20.72 1.69 1.89
N LEU A 18 21.17 2.78 2.52
CA LEU A 18 20.50 3.35 3.69
C LEU A 18 19.07 3.84 3.35
N ILE A 19 18.89 4.48 2.20
CA ILE A 19 17.59 4.89 1.71
C ILE A 19 16.69 3.66 1.51
N LEU A 20 17.19 2.61 0.84
CA LEU A 20 16.42 1.39 0.62
C LEU A 20 16.01 0.71 1.93
N VAL A 21 16.90 0.65 2.92
CA VAL A 21 16.56 0.12 4.25
C VAL A 21 15.49 0.97 4.93
N GLY A 22 15.61 2.29 4.88
CA GLY A 22 14.58 3.21 5.41
C GLY A 22 13.21 3.02 4.73
N LEU A 23 13.20 2.91 3.40
CA LEU A 23 12.00 2.64 2.61
C LEU A 23 11.42 1.25 2.91
N SER A 24 12.27 0.25 3.19
CA SER A 24 11.83 -1.08 3.64
C SER A 24 11.05 -0.99 4.94
N VAL A 25 11.65 -0.38 5.97
CA VAL A 25 11.02 -0.22 7.28
C VAL A 25 9.71 0.54 7.17
N TRP A 26 9.69 1.61 6.37
CA TRP A 26 8.48 2.40 6.15
C TRP A 26 7.38 1.61 5.41
N SER A 27 7.75 0.84 4.37
CA SER A 27 6.84 -0.07 3.67
C SER A 27 6.19 -1.06 4.63
N PHE A 28 7.00 -1.76 5.43
CA PHE A 28 6.49 -2.72 6.42
C PHE A 28 5.60 -2.06 7.48
N ALA A 29 5.93 -0.85 7.94
CA ALA A 29 5.08 -0.11 8.86
C ALA A 29 3.68 0.16 8.27
N ILE A 30 3.61 0.60 7.01
CA ILE A 30 2.34 0.82 6.30
C ILE A 30 1.59 -0.50 6.11
N ILE A 31 2.29 -1.58 5.74
CA ILE A 31 1.66 -2.90 5.55
C ILE A 31 0.99 -3.40 6.85
N LEU A 32 1.64 -3.21 8.00
CA LEU A 32 1.11 -3.60 9.30
C LEU A 32 -0.07 -2.72 9.72
N ASP A 33 0.02 -1.40 9.52
CA ASP A 33 -1.08 -0.46 9.74
C ASP A 33 -2.32 -0.86 8.94
N ARG A 34 -2.15 -1.10 7.63
CA ARG A 34 -3.25 -1.54 6.75
C ARG A 34 -3.78 -2.93 7.11
N ARG A 35 -2.91 -3.85 7.55
CA ARG A 35 -3.35 -5.18 8.00
C ARG A 35 -4.29 -5.08 9.19
N LYS A 36 -4.01 -4.20 10.15
CA LYS A 36 -4.88 -3.93 11.31
C LYS A 36 -6.17 -3.24 10.88
N ALA A 37 -6.08 -2.18 10.06
CA ALA A 37 -7.25 -1.45 9.55
C ALA A 37 -8.23 -2.39 8.81
N PHE A 38 -7.74 -3.24 7.92
CA PHE A 38 -8.59 -4.20 7.20
C PHE A 38 -9.04 -5.41 8.05
N LYS A 39 -8.25 -5.85 9.04
CA LYS A 39 -8.69 -6.92 9.96
C LYS A 39 -9.88 -6.47 10.81
N ASN A 40 -9.88 -5.22 11.26
CA ASN A 40 -10.99 -4.66 12.02
C ASN A 40 -12.31 -4.58 11.22
N LEU A 41 -12.26 -4.67 9.89
CA LEU A 41 -13.42 -4.62 9.00
C LEU A 41 -13.86 -5.99 8.45
N ASN A 42 -12.94 -6.96 8.31
CA ASN A 42 -13.16 -8.14 7.45
C ASN A 42 -13.47 -9.46 8.19
N THR A 43 -13.37 -9.53 9.52
CA THR A 43 -13.66 -10.80 10.23
C THR A 43 -15.02 -10.82 10.90
N ASP A 44 -15.54 -9.70 11.40
CA ASP A 44 -16.79 -9.73 12.17
C ASP A 44 -18.03 -9.32 11.36
N ASP A 45 -17.89 -8.49 10.33
CA ASP A 45 -19.05 -7.85 9.68
C ASP A 45 -19.66 -8.70 8.54
N PHE A 46 -18.85 -9.45 7.79
CA PHE A 46 -19.32 -10.14 6.58
C PHE A 46 -20.02 -11.48 6.86
N ASP A 47 -19.49 -12.26 7.81
CA ASP A 47 -20.16 -13.49 8.26
C ASP A 47 -21.42 -13.15 9.08
N ALA A 48 -21.41 -12.06 9.85
CA ALA A 48 -22.61 -11.53 10.50
C ALA A 48 -23.68 -11.14 9.46
N THR A 49 -23.29 -10.43 8.39
CA THR A 49 -24.22 -10.00 7.33
C THR A 49 -24.77 -11.19 6.51
N ARG A 50 -23.95 -12.22 6.23
CA ARG A 50 -24.39 -13.44 5.53
C ARG A 50 -25.39 -14.26 6.35
N VAL A 51 -25.17 -14.35 7.67
CA VAL A 51 -26.11 -15.01 8.57
C VAL A 51 -27.41 -14.19 8.67
N GLN A 52 -27.33 -12.86 8.70
CA GLN A 52 -28.48 -11.97 8.79
C GLN A 52 -29.35 -11.88 7.53
N LEU A 53 -28.78 -11.92 6.31
CA LEU A 53 -29.59 -12.00 5.10
C LEU A 53 -30.42 -13.30 5.03
N LYS A 54 -29.99 -14.34 5.74
CA LYS A 54 -30.68 -15.62 5.81
C LYS A 54 -31.72 -15.68 6.93
N SER A 55 -31.59 -14.85 7.97
CA SER A 55 -32.53 -14.78 9.10
C SER A 55 -33.10 -13.37 9.24
N ARG A 56 -34.37 -13.18 8.85
CA ARG A 56 -35.18 -11.96 9.05
C ARG A 56 -35.19 -11.47 10.51
N VAL A 57 -34.11 -10.87 11.00
CA VAL A 57 -34.01 -10.33 12.37
C VAL A 57 -33.44 -8.92 12.29
N PRO A 58 -34.22 -7.90 12.70
CA PRO A 58 -33.74 -6.53 12.79
C PRO A 58 -32.85 -6.42 14.03
N GLY A 59 -31.60 -6.02 13.81
CA GLY A 59 -30.63 -5.69 14.85
C GLY A 59 -29.38 -6.55 14.81
N SER A 60 -28.27 -5.96 14.39
CA SER A 60 -26.97 -6.30 14.97
C SER A 60 -26.25 -5.02 15.37
N GLN A 61 -25.82 -5.03 16.64
CA GLN A 61 -24.68 -4.26 17.11
C GLN A 61 -23.41 -4.88 16.49
N GLY A 62 -23.10 -4.51 15.25
CA GLY A 62 -21.74 -4.62 14.73
C GLY A 62 -21.04 -3.28 14.93
N SER A 63 -19.73 -3.25 15.19
CA SER A 63 -18.95 -2.00 15.21
C SER A 63 -18.44 -1.62 13.80
N GLY A 64 -18.99 -2.23 12.74
CA GLY A 64 -18.51 -2.09 11.36
C GLY A 64 -19.20 -0.97 10.58
N PHE A 65 -18.54 -0.53 9.50
CA PHE A 65 -19.03 0.46 8.54
C PHE A 65 -20.50 0.20 8.10
N PHE A 66 -20.90 -1.07 8.00
CA PHE A 66 -22.26 -1.44 7.58
C PHE A 66 -23.32 -1.24 8.68
N SER A 67 -22.96 -1.28 9.97
CA SER A 67 -23.91 -1.01 11.06
C SER A 67 -24.19 0.48 11.23
N GLN A 68 -23.16 1.32 11.05
CA GLN A 68 -23.32 2.78 11.01
C GLN A 68 -24.19 3.18 9.82
N LEU A 69 -23.94 2.60 8.64
CA LEU A 69 -24.82 2.75 7.49
C LEU A 69 -26.26 2.32 7.77
N HIS A 70 -26.46 1.14 8.38
CA HIS A 70 -27.80 0.66 8.73
C HIS A 70 -28.50 1.59 9.75
N SER A 71 -27.76 2.16 10.70
CA SER A 71 -28.30 3.13 11.66
C SER A 71 -28.73 4.45 11.02
N LEU A 72 -27.97 4.93 10.01
CA LEU A 72 -28.31 6.12 9.24
C LEU A 72 -29.54 5.87 8.35
N LEU A 73 -29.60 4.68 7.72
CA LEU A 73 -30.70 4.23 6.87
C LEU A 73 -31.99 3.89 7.64
N GLY A 74 -31.88 3.58 8.93
CA GLY A 74 -33.00 3.28 9.83
C GLY A 74 -33.68 4.51 10.45
N SER A 75 -33.13 5.72 10.24
CA SER A 75 -33.79 6.96 10.65
C SER A 75 -34.95 7.27 9.70
N GLU A 76 -36.14 6.76 10.02
CA GLU A 76 -37.39 7.07 9.33
C GLU A 76 -37.57 8.60 9.20
N SER A 77 -37.70 9.08 7.95
CA SER A 77 -38.23 10.41 7.50
C SER A 77 -37.29 11.31 6.66
N ALA A 78 -36.08 10.88 6.28
CA ALA A 78 -35.25 11.69 5.38
C ALA A 78 -35.71 11.59 3.90
N PRO A 79 -35.70 12.70 3.12
CA PRO A 79 -35.91 12.66 1.66
C PRO A 79 -34.93 11.68 0.98
N ASP A 80 -35.40 10.91 0.00
CA ASP A 80 -34.57 9.90 -0.71
C ASP A 80 -33.26 10.51 -1.28
N SER A 81 -33.26 11.80 -1.65
CA SER A 81 -32.07 12.54 -2.08
C SER A 81 -31.07 12.80 -0.95
N ALA A 82 -31.54 13.18 0.25
CA ALA A 82 -30.69 13.43 1.40
C ALA A 82 -30.00 12.15 1.90
N VAL A 83 -30.71 11.02 1.86
CA VAL A 83 -30.14 9.71 2.22
C VAL A 83 -29.03 9.33 1.23
N ARG A 84 -29.26 9.55 -0.07
CA ARG A 84 -28.26 9.29 -1.10
C ARG A 84 -27.01 10.17 -0.92
N ASP A 85 -27.19 11.47 -0.68
CA ASP A 85 -26.08 12.41 -0.53
C ASP A 85 -25.25 12.10 0.73
N LEU A 86 -25.91 11.77 1.86
CA LEU A 86 -25.23 11.34 3.09
C LEU A 86 -24.49 10.02 2.90
N PHE A 87 -25.07 9.07 2.17
CA PHE A 87 -24.44 7.80 1.86
C PHE A 87 -23.19 7.97 1.00
N GLU A 88 -23.27 8.79 -0.04
CA GLU A 88 -22.15 9.10 -0.92
C GLU A 88 -21.03 9.83 -0.16
N ALA A 89 -21.37 10.78 0.72
CA ALA A 89 -20.41 11.48 1.57
C ALA A 89 -19.68 10.51 2.52
N HIS A 90 -20.43 9.64 3.21
CA HIS A 90 -19.83 8.67 4.14
C HIS A 90 -18.96 7.63 3.43
N LEU A 91 -19.38 7.19 2.23
CA LEU A 91 -18.57 6.29 1.41
C LEU A 91 -17.26 6.94 0.97
N ALA A 92 -17.32 8.19 0.53
CA ALA A 92 -16.15 8.94 0.10
C ALA A 92 -15.14 9.10 1.25
N GLU A 93 -15.62 9.44 2.44
CA GLU A 93 -14.79 9.58 3.65
C GLU A 93 -14.09 8.26 4.01
N ASN A 94 -14.85 7.16 4.13
CA ASN A 94 -14.29 5.86 4.46
C ASN A 94 -13.29 5.35 3.39
N ARG A 95 -13.59 5.61 2.12
CA ARG A 95 -12.68 5.27 1.02
C ARG A 95 -11.36 6.04 1.13
N LEU A 96 -11.41 7.32 1.49
CA LEU A 96 -10.20 8.12 1.72
C LEU A 96 -9.38 7.51 2.86
N GLU A 97 -10.01 7.18 3.99
CA GLU A 97 -9.30 6.62 5.15
C GLU A 97 -8.64 5.26 4.85
N LEU A 98 -9.36 4.37 4.16
CA LEU A 98 -8.88 3.04 3.82
C LEU A 98 -7.80 3.08 2.73
N SER A 99 -7.88 4.05 1.82
CA SER A 99 -6.89 4.25 0.76
C SER A 99 -5.61 4.95 1.23
N ARG A 100 -5.58 5.56 2.43
CA ARG A 100 -4.36 6.13 3.02
C ARG A 100 -3.22 5.11 2.97
N GLY A 101 -2.03 5.55 2.54
CA GLY A 101 -0.84 4.71 2.44
C GLY A 101 -0.79 3.75 1.24
N LEU A 102 -1.91 3.44 0.56
CA LEU A 102 -1.87 2.64 -0.68
C LEU A 102 -1.09 3.33 -1.80
N PRO A 103 -1.22 4.65 -2.04
CA PRO A 103 -0.39 5.34 -3.03
C PRO A 103 1.11 5.21 -2.73
N VAL A 104 1.50 5.28 -1.45
CA VAL A 104 2.90 5.13 -1.03
C VAL A 104 3.40 3.71 -1.35
N LEU A 105 2.63 2.67 -1.04
CA LEU A 105 2.99 1.29 -1.39
C LEU A 105 3.11 1.09 -2.91
N ALA A 106 2.23 1.72 -3.70
CA ALA A 106 2.31 1.68 -5.15
C ALA A 106 3.61 2.32 -5.66
N THR A 107 3.94 3.52 -5.16
CA THR A 107 5.17 4.24 -5.53
C THR A 107 6.43 3.49 -5.09
N LEU A 108 6.45 2.94 -3.88
CA LEU A 108 7.56 2.11 -3.41
C LEU A 108 7.73 0.86 -4.25
N GLY A 109 6.62 0.20 -4.59
CA GLY A 109 6.61 -0.99 -5.43
C GLY A 109 7.16 -0.75 -6.83
N SER A 110 6.85 0.40 -7.45
CA SER A 110 7.37 0.75 -8.77
C SER A 110 8.79 1.30 -8.74
N ASN A 111 9.16 2.06 -7.71
CA ASN A 111 10.40 2.86 -7.73
C ASN A 111 11.57 2.21 -6.99
N ALA A 112 11.33 1.38 -5.96
CA ALA A 112 12.41 0.72 -5.22
C ALA A 112 13.35 -0.15 -6.09
N PRO A 113 12.88 -0.88 -7.11
CA PRO A 113 13.77 -1.61 -8.02
C PRO A 113 14.71 -0.69 -8.79
N PHE A 114 14.23 0.48 -9.22
CA PHE A 114 15.04 1.46 -9.94
C PHE A 114 16.09 2.12 -9.04
N ILE A 115 15.77 2.33 -7.76
CA ILE A 115 16.75 2.80 -6.77
C ILE A 115 17.86 1.75 -6.58
N GLY A 116 17.52 0.46 -6.51
CA GLY A 116 18.49 -0.64 -6.45
C GLY A 116 19.37 -0.72 -7.70
N LEU A 117 18.75 -0.64 -8.89
CA LEU A 117 19.45 -0.59 -10.18
C LEU A 117 20.42 0.60 -10.24
N PHE A 118 20.01 1.77 -9.76
CA PHE A 118 20.89 2.94 -9.67
C PHE A 118 22.12 2.65 -8.78
N GLY A 119 21.94 1.93 -7.67
CA GLY A 119 23.06 1.43 -6.85
C GLY A 119 24.03 0.54 -7.63
N THR A 120 23.54 -0.34 -8.51
CA THR A 120 24.43 -1.14 -9.39
C THR A 120 25.21 -0.28 -10.37
N VAL A 121 24.58 0.74 -10.97
CA VAL A 121 25.26 1.66 -11.88
C VAL A 121 26.37 2.40 -11.15
N LEU A 122 26.12 2.91 -9.94
CA LEU A 122 27.14 3.56 -9.12
C LEU A 122 28.31 2.63 -8.78
N GLY A 123 28.03 1.40 -8.34
CA GLY A 123 29.10 0.44 -8.02
C GLY A 123 29.92 0.01 -9.23
N ILE A 124 29.32 -0.09 -10.42
CA ILE A 124 30.05 -0.32 -11.68
C ILE A 124 30.98 0.87 -11.99
N ILE A 125 30.48 2.11 -11.87
CA ILE A 125 31.30 3.32 -12.08
C ILE A 125 32.46 3.37 -11.08
N GLN A 126 32.20 3.05 -9.81
CA GLN A 126 33.22 2.99 -8.76
C GLN A 126 34.29 1.95 -9.11
N SER A 127 33.86 0.76 -9.51
CA SER A 127 34.74 -0.37 -9.87
C SER A 127 35.69 -0.02 -11.01
N PHE A 128 35.17 0.54 -12.12
CA PHE A 128 36.01 0.99 -13.23
C PHE A 128 36.94 2.15 -12.82
N GLY A 129 36.49 3.04 -11.93
CA GLY A 129 37.32 4.09 -11.35
C GLY A 129 38.54 3.53 -10.60
N THR A 130 38.32 2.58 -9.69
CA THR A 130 39.41 1.90 -8.95
C THR A 130 40.35 1.11 -9.86
N LEU A 131 39.82 0.43 -10.88
CA LEU A 131 40.62 -0.32 -11.84
C LEU A 131 41.53 0.62 -12.66
N SER A 132 41.01 1.79 -13.05
CA SER A 132 41.81 2.80 -13.78
C SER A 132 42.93 3.43 -12.95
N ALA A 133 42.78 3.47 -11.63
CA ALA A 133 43.75 4.07 -10.71
C ALA A 133 44.84 3.09 -10.26
N ASN A 134 44.54 1.79 -10.18
CA ASN A 134 45.44 0.76 -9.63
C ASN A 134 45.76 -0.33 -10.67
N THR A 135 46.88 -0.17 -11.38
CA THR A 135 47.28 -1.04 -12.50
C THR A 135 47.73 -2.46 -12.07
N THR A 136 48.16 -2.64 -10.81
CA THR A 136 48.87 -3.87 -10.38
C THR A 136 48.29 -4.54 -9.13
N GLY A 137 47.15 -4.09 -8.59
CA GLY A 137 46.63 -4.63 -7.32
C GLY A 137 45.15 -4.40 -6.98
N GLY A 138 44.33 -3.88 -7.91
CA GLY A 138 42.96 -3.44 -7.62
C GLY A 138 41.84 -4.49 -7.76
N MET A 139 42.14 -5.75 -8.10
CA MET A 139 41.10 -6.72 -8.47
C MET A 139 40.14 -7.05 -7.31
N ASN A 140 40.66 -7.21 -6.08
CA ASN A 140 39.83 -7.51 -4.92
C ASN A 140 38.86 -6.36 -4.58
N ASP A 141 39.32 -5.12 -4.71
CA ASP A 141 38.50 -3.92 -4.44
C ASP A 141 37.38 -3.76 -5.47
N VAL A 142 37.66 -4.10 -6.73
CA VAL A 142 36.68 -4.13 -7.82
C VAL A 142 35.60 -5.17 -7.53
N ILE A 143 35.99 -6.39 -7.14
CA ILE A 143 35.05 -7.46 -6.81
C ILE A 143 34.17 -7.06 -5.62
N ALA A 144 34.75 -6.44 -4.59
CA ALA A 144 33.99 -5.94 -3.44
C ALA A 144 32.98 -4.85 -3.84
N SER A 145 33.39 -3.89 -4.67
CA SER A 145 32.51 -2.80 -5.13
C SER A 145 31.34 -3.32 -5.98
N LEU A 146 31.59 -4.33 -6.83
CA LEU A 146 30.54 -5.00 -7.59
C LEU A 146 29.57 -5.78 -6.69
N ALA A 147 30.07 -6.45 -5.66
CA ALA A 147 29.24 -7.18 -4.70
C ALA A 147 28.32 -6.23 -3.89
N GLU A 148 28.82 -5.07 -3.46
CA GLU A 148 28.00 -4.03 -2.82
C GLU A 148 26.90 -3.53 -3.77
N ALA A 149 27.24 -3.31 -5.04
CA ALA A 149 26.29 -2.91 -6.08
C ALA A 149 25.16 -3.93 -6.27
N LEU A 150 25.51 -5.22 -6.42
CA LEU A 150 24.52 -6.30 -6.58
C LEU A 150 23.61 -6.43 -5.35
N THR A 151 24.17 -6.21 -4.16
CA THR A 151 23.40 -6.17 -2.92
C THR A 151 22.35 -5.04 -2.95
N ALA A 152 22.66 -3.87 -3.50
CA ALA A 152 21.69 -2.77 -3.61
C ALA A 152 20.46 -3.15 -4.45
N THR A 153 20.64 -3.87 -5.57
CA THR A 153 19.51 -4.38 -6.36
C THR A 153 18.73 -5.45 -5.63
N ALA A 154 19.40 -6.38 -4.97
CA ALA A 154 18.74 -7.42 -4.18
C ALA A 154 17.86 -6.80 -3.08
N VAL A 155 18.37 -5.79 -2.36
CA VAL A 155 17.61 -5.05 -1.35
C VAL A 155 16.46 -4.27 -2.01
N GLY A 156 16.68 -3.61 -3.14
CA GLY A 156 15.63 -2.89 -3.87
C GLY A 156 14.45 -3.78 -4.25
N LEU A 157 14.72 -5.00 -4.73
CA LEU A 157 13.70 -6.01 -5.01
C LEU A 157 13.01 -6.51 -3.74
N PHE A 158 13.77 -6.71 -2.66
CA PHE A 158 13.22 -7.11 -1.36
C PHE A 158 12.25 -6.09 -0.78
N VAL A 159 12.44 -4.79 -1.04
CA VAL A 159 11.48 -3.74 -0.69
C VAL A 159 10.27 -3.73 -1.61
N ALA A 160 10.50 -3.87 -2.92
CA ALA A 160 9.46 -3.73 -3.94
C ALA A 160 8.42 -4.86 -3.91
N ILE A 161 8.86 -6.11 -3.80
CA ILE A 161 7.97 -7.28 -3.91
C ILE A 161 6.87 -7.25 -2.83
N PRO A 162 7.17 -7.11 -1.53
CA PRO A 162 6.14 -7.02 -0.50
C PRO A 162 5.23 -5.80 -0.67
N ALA A 163 5.78 -4.66 -1.11
CA ALA A 163 5.02 -3.43 -1.31
C ALA A 163 3.97 -3.60 -2.42
N VAL A 164 4.35 -4.17 -3.56
CA VAL A 164 3.44 -4.44 -4.69
C VAL A 164 2.37 -5.45 -4.30
N VAL A 165 2.74 -6.54 -3.63
CA VAL A 165 1.79 -7.57 -3.18
C VAL A 165 0.77 -6.96 -2.22
N ALA A 166 1.22 -6.20 -1.22
CA ALA A 166 0.34 -5.53 -0.27
C ALA A 166 -0.59 -4.53 -0.96
N TYR A 167 -0.06 -3.68 -1.84
CA TYR A 167 -0.85 -2.73 -2.62
C TYR A 167 -1.96 -3.44 -3.41
N ASN A 168 -1.62 -4.51 -4.14
CA ASN A 168 -2.59 -5.26 -4.95
C ASN A 168 -3.70 -5.87 -4.08
N VAL A 169 -3.33 -6.50 -2.96
CA VAL A 169 -4.30 -7.13 -2.04
C VAL A 169 -5.23 -6.08 -1.43
N TYR A 170 -4.69 -4.98 -0.89
CA TYR A 170 -5.51 -3.98 -0.20
C TYR A 170 -6.31 -3.11 -1.17
N SER A 171 -5.77 -2.80 -2.35
CA SER A 171 -6.49 -2.09 -3.41
C SER A 171 -7.69 -2.92 -3.90
N GLN A 172 -7.51 -4.22 -4.10
CA GLN A 172 -8.61 -5.10 -4.48
C GLN A 172 -9.68 -5.18 -3.39
N LYS A 173 -9.28 -5.31 -2.11
CA LYS A 173 -10.22 -5.33 -0.99
C LYS A 173 -11.01 -4.01 -0.90
N LEU A 174 -10.34 -2.88 -1.03
CA LEU A 174 -10.99 -1.56 -1.03
C LEU A 174 -12.04 -1.44 -2.15
N ARG A 175 -11.69 -1.86 -3.37
CA ARG A 175 -12.63 -1.89 -4.50
C ARG A 175 -13.85 -2.76 -4.22
N THR A 176 -13.65 -3.97 -3.70
CA THR A 176 -14.76 -4.87 -3.35
C THR A 176 -15.65 -4.28 -2.26
N LEU A 177 -15.09 -3.62 -1.24
CA LEU A 177 -15.88 -2.95 -0.19
C LEU A 177 -16.71 -1.79 -0.75
N THR A 178 -16.12 -0.93 -1.59
CA THR A 178 -16.84 0.17 -2.24
C THR A 178 -17.98 -0.35 -3.10
N GLN A 179 -17.73 -1.34 -3.97
CA GLN A 179 -18.77 -1.93 -4.83
C GLN A 179 -19.92 -2.56 -4.03
N ARG A 180 -19.61 -3.29 -2.96
CA ARG A 180 -20.64 -3.89 -2.08
C ARG A 180 -21.53 -2.82 -1.44
N SER A 181 -20.94 -1.69 -1.08
CA SER A 181 -21.66 -0.58 -0.46
C SER A 181 -22.58 0.12 -1.45
N GLU A 182 -22.12 0.33 -2.69
CA GLU A 182 -22.95 0.87 -3.77
C GLU A 182 -24.17 -0.03 -4.05
N ILE A 183 -23.99 -1.35 -4.08
CA ILE A 183 -25.10 -2.31 -4.27
C ILE A 183 -26.14 -2.18 -3.15
N ILE A 184 -25.70 -2.06 -1.89
CA ILE A 184 -26.61 -1.92 -0.74
C ILE A 184 -27.40 -0.62 -0.82
N ARG A 185 -26.76 0.48 -1.22
CA ARG A 185 -27.43 1.76 -1.48
C ARG A 185 -28.54 1.61 -2.51
N ASP A 186 -28.22 0.99 -3.65
CA ASP A 186 -29.15 0.88 -4.78
C ASP A 186 -30.33 -0.03 -4.42
N LEU A 187 -30.09 -1.12 -3.69
CA LEU A 187 -31.15 -1.98 -3.14
C LEU A 187 -32.05 -1.25 -2.16
N TYR A 188 -31.49 -0.40 -1.28
CA TYR A 188 -32.28 0.39 -0.34
C TYR A 188 -33.19 1.38 -1.08
N LEU A 189 -32.65 2.13 -2.04
CA LEU A 189 -33.41 3.10 -2.83
C LEU A 189 -34.51 2.42 -3.67
N ALA A 190 -34.24 1.21 -4.20
CA ALA A 190 -35.26 0.42 -4.89
C ALA A 190 -36.40 0.00 -3.94
N HIS A 191 -36.08 -0.37 -2.69
CA HIS A 191 -37.08 -0.76 -1.71
C HIS A 191 -37.90 0.44 -1.18
N SER A 192 -37.26 1.60 -0.94
CA SER A 192 -37.98 2.81 -0.50
C SER A 192 -38.96 3.30 -1.56
N ALA A 193 -38.61 3.17 -2.85
CA ALA A 193 -39.50 3.50 -3.96
C ALA A 193 -40.74 2.59 -4.06
N THR A 194 -40.64 1.31 -3.70
CA THR A 194 -41.79 0.37 -3.71
C THR A 194 -42.74 0.53 -2.53
N ARG A 195 -42.37 1.29 -1.50
CA ARG A 195 -43.18 1.48 -0.27
C ARG A 195 -44.11 2.70 -0.33
N LYS A 196 -43.92 3.58 -1.32
CA LYS A 196 -44.81 4.71 -1.64
C LYS A 196 -45.86 4.26 -2.65
#